data_AF-A0A9P4WR65-F1
#
_entry.id   AF-A0A9P4WR65-F1
#
_cell.length_a   1.000
_cell.length_b   1.000
_cell.length_c   1.000
_cell.angle_alpha   90.00
_cell.angle_beta   90.00
_cell.angle_gamma   90.00
#
_symmetry.space_group_name_H-M   'P 1'
#
loop_
_entity.id
_entity.type
_entity.pdbx_description
1 polymer ?
#
loop_
_entity_poly.entity_id
_entity_poly.type
_entity_poly.pdbx_seq_one_letter_code
_entity_poly.pdbx_strand_id
1 'polypeptide(L)'
;MHRIWQIPELLTHIISFLPALDIDRALHISHHFRTILKANLPPHLRPLPDAPPSKHSSSNSRLPEDVIAKASAFLAQDLATPKQLKMEDSHYFWREAARSQILDTLIPSLHPLFAKFETRLVDGYEALAEWKMDVCLQTEVPYHDLYELMHGEAREGWCEALGMGVKGVTVFCLGGVQWDLLYSDVSYREHRGAKRFSVRLEREDGVRLKDVMEGLAGTLVVHGMSGGLGQDVTLVWVFDEGCEN
;
A
#
# COMPACT_ATOMS: atom_id res chain seq x y z
N MET A 1 25.22 -15.70 22.70
CA MET A 1 25.08 -14.25 22.41
C MET A 1 25.64 -13.46 23.59
N HIS A 2 26.46 -12.44 23.33
CA HIS A 2 26.99 -11.57 24.37
C HIS A 2 25.85 -10.75 25.00
N ARG A 3 25.85 -10.55 26.33
CA ARG A 3 24.75 -9.91 27.09
C ARG A 3 24.39 -8.50 26.60
N ILE A 4 25.35 -7.81 25.98
CA ILE A 4 25.15 -6.48 25.40
C ILE A 4 24.08 -6.45 24.32
N TRP A 5 23.89 -7.56 23.60
CA TRP A 5 22.89 -7.71 22.53
C TRP A 5 21.49 -8.05 23.06
N GLN A 6 21.32 -8.12 24.38
CA GLN A 6 20.03 -8.37 25.04
C GLN A 6 19.39 -7.10 25.60
N ILE A 7 20.09 -5.96 25.52
CA ILE A 7 19.63 -4.66 26.01
C ILE A 7 18.99 -3.90 24.83
N PRO A 8 17.66 -3.73 24.81
CA PRO A 8 16.96 -3.15 23.67
C PRO A 8 17.44 -1.76 23.25
N GLU A 9 17.73 -0.91 24.23
CA GLU A 9 18.16 0.48 24.02
C GLU A 9 19.54 0.53 23.36
N LEU A 10 20.44 -0.36 23.81
CA LEU A 10 21.80 -0.46 23.30
C LEU A 10 21.81 -1.08 21.90
N LEU A 11 20.97 -2.08 21.66
CA LEU A 11 20.78 -2.66 20.33
C LEU A 11 20.25 -1.61 19.33
N THR A 12 19.22 -0.85 19.74
CA THR A 12 18.64 0.21 18.91
C THR A 12 19.66 1.30 18.60
N HIS A 13 20.46 1.69 19.60
CA HIS A 13 21.52 2.70 19.43
C HIS A 13 22.68 2.21 18.54
N ILE A 14 23.08 0.94 18.62
CA ILE A 14 24.09 0.39 17.70
C ILE A 14 23.54 0.41 16.27
N ILE A 15 22.28 0.03 16.10
CA ILE A 15 21.66 -0.11 14.78
C ILE A 15 21.35 1.24 14.14
N SER A 16 21.15 2.31 14.92
CA SER A 16 21.06 3.66 14.38
C SER A 16 22.31 4.16 13.66
N PHE A 17 23.46 3.51 13.84
CA PHE A 17 24.70 3.82 13.12
C PHE A 17 24.97 2.88 11.93
N LEU A 18 24.10 1.89 11.69
CA LEU A 18 24.27 0.97 10.58
C LEU A 18 23.66 1.53 9.29
N PRO A 19 24.26 1.24 8.12
CA PRO A 19 23.60 1.44 6.84
C PRO A 19 22.33 0.61 6.76
N ALA A 20 21.28 1.12 6.11
CA ALA A 20 19.98 0.46 6.08
C ALA A 20 20.01 -0.97 5.47
N LEU A 21 20.98 -1.24 4.58
CA LEU A 21 21.29 -2.58 4.04
C LEU A 21 21.74 -3.60 5.11
N ASP A 22 22.42 -3.13 6.14
CA ASP A 22 22.89 -3.98 7.25
C ASP A 22 21.85 -4.07 8.38
N ILE A 23 20.93 -3.11 8.48
CA ILE A 23 19.74 -3.19 9.35
C ILE A 23 18.83 -4.34 8.91
N ASP A 24 18.62 -4.49 7.61
CA ASP A 24 17.81 -5.58 7.03
C ASP A 24 18.40 -6.96 7.38
N ARG A 25 19.71 -7.13 7.21
CA ARG A 25 20.43 -8.33 7.66
C ARG A 25 20.26 -8.58 9.16
N ALA A 26 20.25 -7.53 9.97
CA ALA A 26 20.09 -7.63 11.42
C ALA A 26 18.69 -8.16 11.83
N LEU A 27 17.64 -7.87 11.05
CA LEU A 27 16.30 -8.42 11.27
C LEU A 27 16.24 -9.95 11.13
N HIS A 28 17.18 -10.54 10.38
CA HIS A 28 17.23 -11.98 10.12
C HIS A 28 18.19 -12.75 11.04
N ILE A 29 18.94 -12.07 11.92
CA ILE A 29 19.93 -12.72 12.81
C ILE A 29 19.24 -13.62 13.85
N SER A 30 18.17 -13.14 14.48
CA SER A 30 17.46 -13.91 15.50
C SER A 30 16.06 -13.33 15.76
N HIS A 31 15.17 -14.15 16.33
CA HIS A 31 13.86 -13.69 16.78
C HIS A 31 13.96 -12.49 17.74
N HIS A 32 14.92 -12.50 18.65
CA HIS A 32 15.12 -11.42 19.62
C HIS A 32 15.50 -10.09 18.95
N PHE A 33 16.44 -10.13 18.00
CA PHE A 33 16.81 -8.95 17.19
C PHE A 33 15.60 -8.44 16.42
N ARG A 34 14.89 -9.34 15.73
CA ARG A 34 13.69 -9.00 14.98
C ARG A 34 12.66 -8.31 15.86
N THR A 35 12.34 -8.85 17.04
CA THR A 35 11.36 -8.26 17.96
C THR A 35 11.79 -6.89 18.46
N ILE A 36 13.03 -6.73 18.91
CA ILE A 36 13.50 -5.44 19.44
C ILE A 36 13.54 -4.37 18.35
N LEU A 37 14.07 -4.71 17.17
CA LEU A 37 14.22 -3.74 16.10
C LEU A 37 12.88 -3.32 15.50
N LYS A 38 11.95 -4.26 15.36
CA LYS A 38 10.58 -3.93 14.98
C LYS A 38 9.92 -2.96 15.97
N ALA A 39 10.08 -3.21 17.27
CA ALA A 39 9.45 -2.41 18.32
C ALA A 39 10.10 -1.02 18.51
N ASN A 40 11.40 -0.88 18.24
CA ASN A 40 12.17 0.30 18.67
C ASN A 40 12.84 1.09 17.54
N LEU A 41 12.87 0.62 16.28
CA LEU A 41 13.47 1.43 15.21
C LEU A 41 12.65 2.72 15.00
N PRO A 42 13.29 3.90 15.07
CA PRO A 42 12.64 5.15 14.72
C PRO A 42 12.21 5.17 13.24
N PRO A 43 11.06 5.77 12.91
CA PRO A 43 10.58 5.87 11.52
C PRO A 43 11.54 6.58 10.56
N HIS A 44 12.42 7.46 11.04
CA HIS A 44 13.39 8.18 10.19
C HIS A 44 14.69 7.40 9.92
N LEU A 45 14.96 6.35 10.70
CA LEU A 45 15.95 5.31 10.35
C LEU A 45 15.31 4.22 9.47
N ARG A 46 14.03 4.42 9.13
CA ARG A 46 13.29 3.78 8.06
C ARG A 46 13.11 4.83 6.94
N PRO A 47 14.11 4.94 6.08
CA PRO A 47 13.83 4.50 4.73
C PRO A 47 14.42 3.10 4.56
N LEU A 48 13.71 2.19 3.88
CA LEU A 48 14.48 1.18 3.14
C LEU A 48 15.40 2.01 2.25
N PRO A 49 16.71 1.72 2.22
CA PRO A 49 17.60 2.49 1.37
C PRO A 49 17.00 2.41 -0.02
N ASP A 50 16.77 3.55 -0.67
CA ASP A 50 16.41 3.55 -2.08
C ASP A 50 17.47 2.71 -2.76
N ALA A 51 17.12 1.46 -3.11
CA ALA A 51 18.03 0.66 -3.89
C ALA A 51 18.29 1.51 -5.13
N PRO A 52 19.58 1.76 -5.47
CA PRO A 52 19.95 2.73 -6.48
C PRO A 52 19.06 2.50 -7.69
N PRO A 53 18.46 3.57 -8.25
CA PRO A 53 17.40 3.45 -9.22
C PRO A 53 17.80 2.41 -10.25
N SER A 54 17.04 1.32 -10.31
CA SER A 54 17.05 0.46 -11.47
C SER A 54 16.90 1.38 -12.67
N LYS A 55 17.80 1.29 -13.66
CA LYS A 55 17.89 2.17 -14.84
C LYS A 55 16.61 2.20 -15.71
N HIS A 56 15.51 1.61 -15.23
CA HIS A 56 14.26 1.40 -15.94
C HIS A 56 13.10 2.31 -15.50
N SER A 57 13.24 3.15 -14.48
CA SER A 57 12.11 3.95 -13.97
C SER A 57 12.37 5.45 -14.07
N SER A 58 12.43 5.97 -15.30
CA SER A 58 12.26 7.41 -15.55
C SER A 58 11.57 7.62 -16.88
N SER A 59 10.36 7.07 -17.03
CA SER A 59 9.42 7.68 -17.96
C SER A 59 8.74 8.83 -17.22
N ASN A 60 8.91 10.05 -17.73
CA ASN A 60 7.99 11.16 -17.51
C ASN A 60 6.60 10.70 -17.95
N SER A 61 5.84 10.08 -17.07
CA SER A 61 4.57 9.45 -17.40
C SER A 61 3.46 10.23 -16.71
N ARG A 62 2.95 11.22 -17.44
CA ARG A 62 1.70 11.90 -17.07
C ARG A 62 0.56 10.89 -17.10
N LEU A 63 -0.43 11.07 -16.22
CA LEU A 63 -1.70 10.35 -16.28
C LEU A 63 -2.28 10.40 -17.71
N PRO A 64 -2.83 9.28 -18.24
CA PRO A 64 -3.41 9.28 -19.57
C PRO A 64 -4.58 10.28 -19.65
N GLU A 65 -4.61 11.11 -20.69
CA GLU A 65 -5.67 12.11 -20.90
C GLU A 65 -7.09 11.52 -20.85
N ASP A 66 -7.23 10.25 -21.27
CA ASP A 66 -8.50 9.53 -21.24
C ASP A 66 -9.00 9.25 -19.80
N VAL A 67 -8.08 9.01 -18.85
CA VAL A 67 -8.44 8.85 -17.41
C VAL A 67 -9.04 10.16 -16.90
N ILE A 68 -8.39 11.29 -17.19
CA ILE A 68 -8.83 12.62 -16.76
C ILE A 68 -10.19 12.97 -17.36
N ALA A 69 -10.36 12.72 -18.66
CA ALA A 69 -11.63 12.98 -19.35
C ALA A 69 -12.77 12.16 -18.75
N LYS A 70 -12.55 10.86 -18.49
CA LYS A 70 -13.56 9.98 -17.87
C LYS A 70 -13.87 10.38 -16.43
N ALA A 71 -12.86 10.70 -15.62
CA ALA A 71 -13.05 11.17 -14.24
C ALA A 71 -13.84 12.49 -14.20
N SER A 72 -13.51 13.44 -15.07
CA SER A 72 -14.20 14.72 -15.20
C SER A 72 -15.66 14.53 -15.63
N ALA A 73 -15.91 13.66 -16.61
CA ALA A 73 -17.27 13.34 -17.06
C ALA A 73 -18.09 12.65 -15.97
N PHE A 74 -17.49 11.72 -15.22
CA PHE A 74 -18.10 11.06 -14.08
C PHE A 74 -18.54 12.08 -13.01
N LEU A 75 -17.65 13.00 -12.62
CA LEU A 75 -17.96 14.05 -11.65
C LEU A 75 -19.07 14.98 -12.14
N ALA A 76 -19.00 15.44 -13.39
CA ALA A 76 -20.02 16.30 -13.96
C ALA A 76 -21.40 15.64 -13.95
N GLN A 77 -21.47 14.36 -14.35
CA GLN A 77 -22.72 13.60 -14.36
C GLN A 77 -23.22 13.30 -12.94
N ASP A 78 -22.35 12.93 -12.00
CA ASP A 78 -22.76 12.66 -10.62
C ASP A 78 -23.26 13.94 -9.93
N LEU A 79 -22.63 15.09 -10.17
CA LEU A 79 -23.07 16.38 -9.63
C LEU A 79 -24.40 16.84 -10.25
N ALA A 80 -24.60 16.62 -11.55
CA ALA A 80 -25.84 16.96 -12.24
C ALA A 80 -27.01 16.04 -11.85
N THR A 81 -26.73 14.83 -11.33
CA THR A 81 -27.76 13.86 -10.97
C THR A 81 -28.51 14.30 -9.70
N PRO A 82 -29.85 14.48 -9.77
CA PRO A 82 -30.67 14.83 -8.62
C PRO A 82 -30.56 13.81 -7.48
N LYS A 83 -30.59 14.28 -6.23
CA LYS A 83 -30.47 13.43 -5.03
C LYS A 83 -31.48 12.28 -4.98
N GLN A 84 -32.68 12.47 -5.52
CA GLN A 84 -33.71 11.44 -5.57
C GLN A 84 -33.29 10.24 -6.44
N LEU A 85 -32.66 10.51 -7.58
CA LEU A 85 -32.18 9.46 -8.50
C LEU A 85 -30.95 8.73 -7.97
N LYS A 86 -30.16 9.37 -7.10
CA LYS A 86 -28.98 8.74 -6.46
C LYS A 86 -29.33 7.58 -5.52
N MET A 87 -30.59 7.47 -5.12
CA MET A 87 -31.07 6.37 -4.27
C MET A 87 -31.58 5.19 -5.10
N GLU A 88 -31.66 5.32 -6.42
CA GLU A 88 -32.10 4.25 -7.30
C GLU A 88 -30.97 3.28 -7.63
N ASP A 89 -31.31 2.00 -7.78
CA ASP A 89 -30.37 0.96 -8.21
C ASP A 89 -29.74 1.28 -9.58
N SER A 90 -30.48 1.96 -10.45
CA SER A 90 -30.02 2.42 -11.77
C SER A 90 -28.78 3.32 -11.67
N HIS A 91 -28.78 4.24 -10.70
CA HIS A 91 -27.64 5.12 -10.42
C HIS A 91 -26.47 4.34 -9.81
N TYR A 92 -26.75 3.40 -8.91
CA TYR A 92 -25.72 2.51 -8.36
C TYR A 92 -25.01 1.72 -9.47
N PHE A 93 -25.75 1.05 -10.36
CA PHE A 93 -25.16 0.28 -11.45
C PHE A 93 -24.39 1.15 -12.45
N TRP A 94 -24.91 2.34 -12.77
CA TRP A 94 -24.19 3.31 -13.58
C TRP A 94 -22.86 3.70 -12.91
N ARG A 95 -22.88 3.98 -11.61
CA ARG A 95 -21.70 4.37 -10.84
C ARG A 95 -20.65 3.27 -10.83
N GLU A 96 -21.03 2.02 -10.58
CA GLU A 96 -20.11 0.89 -10.61
C GLU A 96 -19.52 0.65 -12.02
N ALA A 97 -20.35 0.77 -13.06
CA ALA A 97 -19.86 0.65 -14.44
C ALA A 97 -18.86 1.76 -14.80
N ALA A 98 -19.15 3.01 -14.42
CA ALA A 98 -18.25 4.15 -14.65
C ALA A 98 -16.92 3.99 -13.89
N ARG A 99 -16.97 3.49 -12.65
CA ARG A 99 -15.79 3.16 -11.84
C ARG A 99 -14.90 2.13 -12.53
N SER A 100 -15.51 1.04 -13.02
CA SER A 100 -14.77 0.01 -13.75
C SER A 100 -14.08 0.59 -14.98
N GLN A 101 -14.77 1.41 -15.77
CA GLN A 101 -14.19 2.00 -16.98
C GLN A 101 -13.00 2.93 -16.68
N ILE A 102 -13.09 3.73 -15.61
CA ILE A 102 -11.98 4.58 -15.18
C ILE A 102 -10.81 3.70 -14.73
N LEU A 103 -11.07 2.67 -13.93
CA LEU A 103 -10.04 1.75 -13.46
C LEU A 103 -9.35 1.00 -14.61
N ASP A 104 -10.11 0.50 -15.58
CA ASP A 104 -9.55 -0.19 -16.76
C ASP A 104 -8.59 0.69 -17.56
N THR A 105 -8.88 2.00 -17.61
CA THR A 105 -8.04 3.00 -18.26
C THR A 105 -6.81 3.35 -17.40
N LEU A 106 -6.94 3.25 -16.07
CA LEU A 106 -5.90 3.56 -15.10
C LEU A 106 -4.92 2.39 -14.89
N ILE A 107 -5.36 1.14 -14.99
CA ILE A 107 -4.58 -0.08 -14.75
C ILE A 107 -3.20 -0.08 -15.44
N PRO A 108 -3.06 0.34 -16.72
CA PRO A 108 -1.75 0.38 -17.38
C PRO A 108 -0.74 1.34 -16.73
N SER A 109 -1.21 2.28 -15.91
CA SER A 109 -0.39 3.24 -15.16
C SER A 109 -0.11 2.80 -13.72
N LEU A 110 -0.62 1.64 -13.34
CA LEU A 110 -0.49 1.03 -12.02
C LEU A 110 0.40 -0.21 -12.09
N HIS A 111 0.88 -0.64 -10.93
CA HIS A 111 1.62 -1.90 -10.85
C HIS A 111 0.76 -3.10 -11.32
N PRO A 112 1.32 -4.06 -12.06
CA PRO A 112 0.56 -5.22 -12.60
C PRO A 112 -0.21 -6.05 -11.57
N LEU A 113 0.16 -5.94 -10.29
CA LEU A 113 -0.60 -6.48 -9.14
C LEU A 113 -2.09 -6.14 -9.21
N PHE A 114 -2.43 -4.91 -9.55
CA PHE A 114 -3.81 -4.43 -9.57
C PHE A 114 -4.63 -4.98 -10.74
N ALA A 115 -3.97 -5.48 -11.79
CA ALA A 115 -4.61 -6.24 -12.86
C ALA A 115 -4.75 -7.74 -12.52
N LYS A 116 -3.89 -8.28 -11.63
CA LYS A 116 -3.89 -9.70 -11.25
C LYS A 116 -5.10 -10.05 -10.36
N PHE A 117 -5.47 -9.15 -9.46
CA PHE A 117 -6.51 -9.38 -8.46
C PHE A 117 -7.78 -8.58 -8.76
N GLU A 118 -8.89 -8.95 -8.11
CA GLU A 118 -10.11 -8.16 -8.19
C GLU A 118 -9.88 -6.81 -7.52
N THR A 119 -9.70 -5.78 -8.35
CA THR A 119 -9.44 -4.41 -7.91
C THR A 119 -10.63 -3.53 -8.24
N ARG A 120 -10.98 -2.62 -7.34
CA ARG A 120 -12.04 -1.63 -7.52
C ARG A 120 -11.51 -0.24 -7.19
N LEU A 121 -11.86 0.75 -8.03
CA LEU A 121 -11.63 2.16 -7.72
C LEU A 121 -12.72 2.63 -6.75
N VAL A 122 -12.30 3.00 -5.55
CA VAL A 122 -13.21 3.29 -4.45
C VAL A 122 -13.38 4.80 -4.28
N ASP A 123 -12.32 5.58 -4.55
CA ASP A 123 -12.25 7.02 -4.38
C ASP A 123 -11.13 7.68 -5.21
N GLY A 124 -11.13 9.02 -5.29
CA GLY A 124 -10.07 9.81 -5.93
C GLY A 124 -10.41 10.38 -7.31
N TYR A 125 -11.69 10.49 -7.67
CA TYR A 125 -12.11 10.98 -8.98
C TYR A 125 -11.75 12.46 -9.18
N GLU A 126 -11.88 13.27 -8.13
CA GLU A 126 -11.50 14.68 -8.12
C GLU A 126 -10.01 14.85 -8.39
N ALA A 127 -9.18 14.05 -7.72
CA ALA A 127 -7.74 14.05 -7.94
C ALA A 127 -7.38 13.65 -9.37
N LEU A 128 -7.99 12.57 -9.90
CA LEU A 128 -7.77 12.14 -11.27
C LEU A 128 -8.20 13.21 -12.29
N ALA A 129 -9.30 13.92 -12.06
CA ALA A 129 -9.75 15.03 -12.90
C ALA A 129 -8.77 16.22 -12.86
N GLU A 130 -8.04 16.38 -11.75
CA GLU A 130 -7.00 17.39 -11.55
C GLU A 130 -5.58 16.92 -11.93
N TRP A 131 -5.45 15.79 -12.64
CA TRP A 131 -4.15 15.20 -13.03
C TRP A 131 -3.28 14.70 -11.88
N LYS A 132 -3.87 14.39 -10.72
CA LYS A 132 -3.16 13.87 -9.54
C LYS A 132 -3.46 12.39 -9.32
N MET A 133 -2.45 11.65 -8.85
CA MET A 133 -2.55 10.23 -8.53
C MET A 133 -2.97 9.94 -7.08
N ASP A 134 -3.87 10.75 -6.52
CA ASP A 134 -4.43 10.55 -5.17
C ASP A 134 -5.70 9.69 -5.24
N VAL A 135 -5.52 8.39 -5.43
CA VAL A 135 -6.63 7.43 -5.58
C VAL A 135 -6.72 6.42 -4.44
N CYS A 136 -7.92 5.88 -4.25
CA CYS A 136 -8.19 4.82 -3.30
C CYS A 136 -8.62 3.56 -4.05
N LEU A 137 -7.82 2.50 -3.96
CA LEU A 137 -8.09 1.20 -4.57
C LEU A 137 -8.43 0.18 -3.49
N GLN A 138 -9.38 -0.71 -3.75
CA GLN A 138 -9.64 -1.88 -2.94
C GLN A 138 -9.31 -3.11 -3.76
N THR A 139 -8.57 -4.05 -3.17
CA THR A 139 -8.22 -5.33 -3.79
C THR A 139 -8.67 -6.47 -2.91
N GLU A 140 -9.31 -7.47 -3.49
CA GLU A 140 -9.52 -8.77 -2.85
C GLU A 140 -8.40 -9.72 -3.26
N VAL A 141 -7.57 -10.13 -2.30
CA VAL A 141 -6.41 -10.98 -2.55
C VAL A 141 -6.59 -12.31 -1.83
N PRO A 142 -6.58 -13.46 -2.53
CA PRO A 142 -6.63 -14.75 -1.87
C PRO A 142 -5.53 -14.88 -0.82
N TYR A 143 -5.85 -15.41 0.36
CA TYR A 143 -4.90 -15.52 1.47
C TYR A 143 -3.56 -16.15 1.07
N HIS A 144 -3.60 -17.23 0.28
CA HIS A 144 -2.39 -17.92 -0.17
C HIS A 144 -1.53 -17.04 -1.08
N ASP A 145 -2.15 -16.32 -2.02
CA ASP A 145 -1.45 -15.37 -2.88
C ASP A 145 -0.83 -14.24 -2.07
N LEU A 146 -1.54 -13.70 -1.07
CA LEU A 146 -1.00 -12.66 -0.20
C LEU A 146 0.19 -13.18 0.63
N TYR A 147 0.08 -14.40 1.18
CA TYR A 147 1.16 -15.06 1.90
C TYR A 147 2.42 -15.21 1.03
N GLU A 148 2.25 -15.70 -0.19
CA GLU A 148 3.34 -15.82 -1.16
C GLU A 148 3.92 -14.45 -1.55
N LEU A 149 3.09 -13.41 -1.67
CA LEU A 149 3.55 -12.05 -1.93
C LEU A 149 4.32 -11.43 -0.76
N MET A 150 4.12 -11.88 0.48
CA MET A 150 4.81 -11.34 1.66
C MET A 150 6.02 -12.16 2.09
N HIS A 151 5.99 -13.47 1.86
CA HIS A 151 6.98 -14.40 2.40
C HIS A 151 7.67 -15.27 1.33
N GLY A 152 7.19 -15.24 0.09
CA GLY A 152 7.79 -15.96 -1.03
C GLY A 152 9.05 -15.27 -1.57
N GLU A 153 9.68 -15.89 -2.56
CA GLU A 153 10.83 -15.31 -3.25
C GLU A 153 10.40 -14.08 -4.07
N ALA A 154 11.21 -13.02 -4.03
CA ALA A 154 10.97 -11.81 -4.78
C ALA A 154 10.90 -12.12 -6.30
N ARG A 155 9.79 -11.74 -6.94
CA ARG A 155 9.56 -12.00 -8.37
C ARG A 155 9.95 -10.79 -9.22
N GLU A 156 10.15 -11.03 -10.51
CA GLU A 156 10.19 -9.96 -11.52
C GLU A 156 8.92 -9.10 -11.37
N GLY A 157 9.09 -7.79 -11.22
CA GLY A 157 8.03 -6.82 -10.93
C GLY A 157 8.07 -6.20 -9.53
N TRP A 158 8.63 -6.88 -8.51
CA TRP A 158 8.62 -6.34 -7.14
C TRP A 158 9.34 -5.00 -6.95
N CYS A 159 10.32 -4.73 -7.83
CA CYS A 159 11.08 -3.48 -7.82
C CYS A 159 10.39 -2.36 -8.60
N GLU A 160 9.26 -2.63 -9.25
CA GLU A 160 8.49 -1.63 -9.98
C GLU A 160 7.68 -0.74 -9.02
N ALA A 161 7.47 0.51 -9.44
CA ALA A 161 6.65 1.46 -8.69
C ALA A 161 5.19 0.99 -8.63
N LEU A 162 4.50 1.31 -7.53
CA LEU A 162 3.07 0.98 -7.36
C LEU A 162 2.16 1.73 -8.32
N GLY A 163 2.57 2.94 -8.69
CA GLY A 163 1.90 3.79 -9.64
C GLY A 163 2.76 5.00 -9.98
N MET A 164 2.39 5.69 -11.04
CA MET A 164 3.11 6.89 -11.49
C MET A 164 3.02 8.00 -10.44
N GLY A 165 4.16 8.58 -10.04
CA GLY A 165 4.19 9.73 -9.12
C GLY A 165 3.80 9.45 -7.67
N VAL A 166 3.48 8.20 -7.32
CA VAL A 166 3.02 7.83 -5.97
C VAL A 166 4.21 7.81 -5.00
N LYS A 167 4.33 8.86 -4.18
CA LYS A 167 5.37 8.99 -3.15
C LYS A 167 4.94 8.46 -1.80
N GLY A 168 3.64 8.32 -1.56
CA GLY A 168 3.07 7.80 -0.33
C GLY A 168 1.99 6.76 -0.61
N VAL A 169 2.00 5.68 0.16
CA VAL A 169 0.93 4.67 0.14
C VAL A 169 0.53 4.34 1.57
N THR A 170 -0.76 4.43 1.86
CA THR A 170 -1.34 3.91 3.11
C THR A 170 -2.17 2.68 2.80
N VAL A 171 -1.86 1.56 3.47
CA VAL A 171 -2.59 0.30 3.30
C VAL A 171 -3.41 0.00 4.56
N PHE A 172 -4.69 -0.27 4.35
CA PHE A 172 -5.62 -0.78 5.34
C PHE A 172 -5.96 -2.24 5.02
N CYS A 173 -6.14 -3.05 6.06
CA CYS A 173 -6.71 -4.39 5.93
C CYS A 173 -8.10 -4.38 6.54
N LEU A 174 -9.11 -4.67 5.71
CA LEU A 174 -10.52 -4.60 6.10
C LEU A 174 -11.11 -5.95 6.50
N GLY A 175 -10.49 -7.05 6.09
CA GLY A 175 -10.96 -8.40 6.33
C GLY A 175 -9.90 -9.45 5.97
N GLY A 176 -10.08 -10.66 6.47
CA GLY A 176 -9.25 -11.82 6.13
C GLY A 176 -8.00 -12.02 6.99
N VAL A 177 -7.35 -10.96 7.49
CA VAL A 177 -6.18 -11.09 8.40
C VAL A 177 -6.18 -10.04 9.51
N GLN A 178 -5.42 -10.30 10.58
CA GLN A 178 -5.30 -9.41 11.73
C GLN A 178 -3.97 -8.64 11.72
N TRP A 179 -3.99 -7.44 12.29
CA TRP A 179 -2.79 -6.65 12.52
C TRP A 179 -2.04 -7.11 13.77
N ASP A 180 -0.73 -7.20 13.67
CA ASP A 180 0.17 -7.31 14.82
C ASP A 180 0.34 -5.93 15.45
N LEU A 181 -0.41 -5.69 16.52
CA LEU A 181 -0.42 -4.41 17.24
C LEU A 181 0.85 -4.14 18.05
N LEU A 182 1.77 -5.11 18.13
CA LEU A 182 3.08 -4.91 18.74
C LEU A 182 4.04 -4.14 17.82
N TYR A 183 3.65 -3.92 16.57
CA TYR A 183 4.46 -3.23 15.58
C TYR A 183 4.22 -1.71 15.58
N SER A 184 5.29 -0.93 15.69
CA SER A 184 5.25 0.54 15.81
C SER A 184 4.65 1.26 14.60
N ASP A 185 4.77 0.67 13.40
CA ASP A 185 4.26 1.25 12.15
C ASP A 185 2.75 1.07 11.95
N VAL A 186 2.08 0.26 12.80
CA VAL A 186 0.63 0.11 12.75
C VAL A 186 -0.01 1.31 13.43
N SER A 187 -0.49 2.24 12.61
CA SER A 187 -1.16 3.46 13.08
C SER A 187 -2.68 3.33 13.02
N TYR A 188 -3.36 3.89 14.01
CA TYR A 188 -4.81 3.95 14.06
C TYR A 188 -5.29 5.25 13.39
N ARG A 189 -5.76 5.15 12.15
CA ARG A 189 -6.20 6.29 11.33
C ARG A 189 -7.69 6.19 11.01
N GLU A 190 -8.34 7.33 10.87
CA GLU A 190 -9.72 7.37 10.40
C GLU A 190 -9.76 7.12 8.89
N HIS A 191 -10.56 6.15 8.46
CA HIS A 191 -10.85 5.89 7.06
C HIS A 191 -12.37 5.74 6.92
N ARG A 192 -12.99 6.61 6.12
CA ARG A 192 -14.44 6.62 5.84
C ARG A 192 -15.32 6.63 7.10
N GLY A 193 -14.96 7.45 8.09
CA GLY A 193 -15.71 7.59 9.33
C GLY A 193 -15.49 6.48 10.36
N ALA A 194 -14.62 5.51 10.07
CA ALA A 194 -14.25 4.45 11.00
C ALA A 194 -12.74 4.47 11.25
N LYS A 195 -12.34 4.40 12.51
CA LYS A 195 -10.91 4.27 12.85
C LYS A 195 -10.45 2.84 12.59
N ARG A 196 -9.38 2.69 11.82
CA ARG A 196 -8.83 1.41 11.36
C ARG A 196 -7.31 1.43 11.49
N PHE A 197 -6.75 0.24 11.66
CA PHE A 197 -5.30 0.04 11.64
C PHE A 197 -4.78 0.10 10.20
N SER A 198 -3.61 0.71 10.05
CA SER A 198 -2.99 0.95 8.75
C SER A 198 -1.48 1.08 8.86
N VAL A 199 -0.79 0.78 7.76
CA VAL A 199 0.63 1.06 7.57
C VAL A 199 0.77 2.10 6.47
N ARG A 200 1.57 3.13 6.71
CA ARG A 200 1.90 4.16 5.72
C ARG A 200 3.38 4.06 5.36
N LEU A 201 3.66 4.13 4.07
CA LEU A 201 5.00 4.06 3.50
C LEU A 201 5.20 5.26 2.59
N GLU A 202 6.37 5.88 2.68
CA GLU A 202 6.74 7.05 1.88
C GLU A 202 8.15 6.87 1.30
N ARG A 203 8.32 7.29 0.04
CA ARG A 203 9.57 7.26 -0.73
C ARG A 203 9.63 8.49 -1.62
N GLU A 204 10.79 9.16 -1.65
CA GLU A 204 10.98 10.34 -2.51
C GLU A 204 10.93 9.97 -4.00
N ASP A 205 11.55 8.84 -4.36
CA ASP A 205 11.63 8.31 -5.72
C ASP A 205 10.42 7.44 -6.13
N GLY A 206 9.40 7.37 -5.27
CA GLY A 206 8.19 6.58 -5.48
C GLY A 206 8.19 5.23 -4.75
N VAL A 207 7.00 4.81 -4.30
CA VAL A 207 6.82 3.59 -3.51
C VAL A 207 6.79 2.36 -4.43
N ARG A 208 7.60 1.35 -4.14
CA ARG A 208 7.65 0.09 -4.92
C ARG A 208 6.79 -0.98 -4.26
N LEU A 209 6.39 -2.00 -5.03
CA LEU A 209 5.59 -3.09 -4.46
C LEU A 209 6.35 -3.79 -3.31
N LYS A 210 7.66 -4.03 -3.48
CA LYS A 210 8.50 -4.65 -2.47
C LYS A 210 8.44 -3.93 -1.12
N ASP A 211 8.52 -2.59 -1.12
CA ASP A 211 8.47 -1.78 0.10
C ASP A 211 7.19 -2.07 0.90
N VAL A 212 6.07 -2.18 0.19
CA VAL A 212 4.78 -2.46 0.81
C VAL A 212 4.67 -3.89 1.30
N MET A 213 5.11 -4.86 0.51
CA MET A 213 5.03 -6.26 0.91
C MET A 213 5.91 -6.56 2.13
N GLU A 214 7.11 -5.99 2.20
CA GLU A 214 7.99 -6.13 3.37
C GLU A 214 7.40 -5.46 4.62
N GLY A 215 6.79 -4.27 4.45
CA GLY A 215 6.05 -3.59 5.51
C GLY A 215 4.91 -4.46 6.05
N LEU A 216 4.08 -4.99 5.16
CA LEU A 216 2.94 -5.85 5.52
C LEU A 216 3.36 -7.18 6.15
N ALA A 217 4.40 -7.83 5.64
CA ALA A 217 4.99 -9.05 6.23
C ALA A 217 5.49 -8.83 7.66
N GLY A 218 5.83 -7.58 7.99
CA GLY A 218 6.22 -7.14 9.32
C GLY A 218 5.04 -7.04 10.29
N THR A 219 3.85 -6.68 9.80
CA THR A 219 2.72 -6.13 10.57
C THR A 219 1.44 -6.93 10.50
N LEU A 220 1.29 -7.86 9.55
CA LEU A 220 0.11 -8.73 9.46
C LEU A 220 0.40 -10.08 10.11
N VAL A 221 -0.56 -10.59 10.87
CA VAL A 221 -0.51 -11.93 11.46
C VAL A 221 -1.13 -12.92 10.48
N VAL A 222 -0.26 -13.69 9.83
CA VAL A 222 -0.57 -14.62 8.73
C VAL A 222 -0.20 -16.06 9.11
N HIS A 223 0.03 -16.31 10.39
CA HIS A 223 0.38 -17.62 10.94
C HIS A 223 -0.61 -18.00 12.04
N GLY A 224 -1.13 -19.23 11.99
CA GLY A 224 -2.03 -19.77 13.02
C GLY A 224 -3.52 -19.71 12.71
N MET A 225 -3.92 -19.19 11.54
CA MET A 225 -5.29 -19.34 11.04
C MET A 225 -5.49 -20.75 10.50
N SER A 226 -5.80 -21.69 11.39
CA SER A 226 -6.03 -23.12 11.11
C SER A 226 -7.26 -23.41 10.21
N GLY A 227 -7.87 -22.39 9.60
CA GLY A 227 -9.00 -22.52 8.66
C GLY A 227 -8.89 -21.67 7.39
N GLY A 228 -7.74 -21.03 7.11
CA GLY A 228 -7.60 -19.99 6.08
C GLY A 228 -7.44 -20.43 4.62
N LEU A 229 -7.71 -21.70 4.28
CA LEU A 229 -7.74 -22.14 2.88
C LEU A 229 -9.08 -21.71 2.26
N GLY A 230 -9.12 -20.49 1.72
CA GLY A 230 -10.27 -19.97 0.94
C GLY A 230 -10.87 -18.64 1.39
N GLN A 231 -10.25 -17.91 2.33
CA GLN A 231 -10.67 -16.55 2.65
C GLN A 231 -9.89 -15.53 1.82
N ASP A 232 -10.61 -14.60 1.20
CA ASP A 232 -10.02 -13.43 0.55
C ASP A 232 -9.66 -12.38 1.60
N VAL A 233 -8.54 -11.72 1.37
CA VAL A 233 -8.04 -10.62 2.18
C VAL A 233 -8.34 -9.32 1.46
N THR A 234 -9.17 -8.50 2.09
CA THR A 234 -9.55 -7.19 1.57
C THR A 234 -8.52 -6.15 1.97
N LEU A 235 -7.73 -5.68 1.02
CA LEU A 235 -6.77 -4.58 1.21
C LEU A 235 -7.29 -3.30 0.56
N VAL A 236 -7.13 -2.17 1.23
CA VAL A 236 -7.40 -0.84 0.69
C VAL A 236 -6.12 -0.04 0.64
N TRP A 237 -5.82 0.51 -0.53
CA TRP A 237 -4.61 1.23 -0.87
C TRP A 237 -4.98 2.67 -1.14
N VAL A 238 -4.45 3.59 -0.33
CA VAL A 238 -4.61 5.02 -0.52
C VAL A 238 -3.29 5.57 -1.01
N PHE A 239 -3.26 6.03 -2.26
CA PHE A 239 -2.11 6.66 -2.87
C PHE A 239 -2.11 8.16 -2.59
N ASP A 240 -0.91 8.70 -2.44
CA ASP A 240 -0.63 10.09 -2.12
C ASP A 240 0.61 10.48 -2.95
N GLU A 241 0.53 11.55 -3.74
CA GLU A 241 1.69 12.11 -4.46
C GLU A 241 2.70 12.79 -3.50
N GLY A 242 2.38 12.83 -2.20
CA GLY A 242 3.15 13.47 -1.16
C GLY A 242 2.72 14.94 -1.01
N CYS A 243 2.57 15.39 0.23
CA CYS A 243 2.35 16.80 0.51
C CYS A 243 3.52 17.63 -0.05
N GLU A 244 3.23 18.51 -1.01
CA GLU A 244 4.02 19.73 -1.19
C GLU A 244 3.89 20.53 0.12
N ASN A 245 4.96 20.56 0.91
CA ASN A 245 5.13 21.56 1.97
C ASN A 245 5.37 22.94 1.36
#